data_AF-A0A1C4IJ74-F1
#
_entry.id   AF-A0A1C4IJ74-F1
#
_cell.length_a   1.000
_cell.length_b   1.000
_cell.length_c   1.000
_cell.angle_alpha   90.00
_cell.angle_beta   90.00
_cell.angle_gamma   90.00
#
_symmetry.space_group_name_H-M   'P 1'
#
loop_
_entity.id
_entity.type
_entity.pdbx_description
1 polymer ?
#
loop_
_entity_poly.entity_id
_entity_poly.type
_entity_poly.pdbx_seq_one_letter_code
_entity_poly.pdbx_strand_id
1 'polypeptide(L)' 'MEFRNTGGSPARSGTVTFATHIIGALGIDWATIRSSQSLPTPIAAGATRSETYTVCVESWRVPLGMRVETQGVSAVWE' A
#
# COMPACT_ATOMS: atom_id res chain seq x y z
N MET A 1 6.36 -6.98 -0.64
CA MET A 1 5.21 -7.18 -1.56
C MET A 1 5.72 -7.33 -2.98
N GLU A 2 5.02 -8.07 -3.82
CA GLU A 2 5.46 -8.44 -5.17
C GLU A 2 4.57 -7.77 -6.23
N PHE A 3 5.21 -7.22 -7.28
CA PHE A 3 4.56 -6.66 -8.45
C PHE A 3 4.99 -7.41 -9.69
N ARG A 4 4.01 -7.85 -10.47
CA ARG A 4 4.23 -8.56 -11.72
C ARG A 4 3.63 -7.77 -12.88
N ASN A 5 4.47 -7.41 -13.84
CA ASN A 5 4.00 -6.78 -15.07
C ASN A 5 3.55 -7.86 -16.06
N THR A 6 2.26 -8.00 -16.25
CA THR A 6 1.67 -8.97 -17.19
C THR A 6 1.45 -8.39 -18.60
N GLY A 7 1.78 -7.12 -18.83
CA GLY A 7 1.67 -6.45 -20.11
C GLY A 7 2.86 -6.68 -21.04
N GLY A 8 2.76 -6.21 -22.28
CA GLY A 8 3.79 -6.34 -23.32
C GLY A 8 4.85 -5.23 -23.32
N SER A 9 4.67 -4.18 -22.51
CA SER A 9 5.59 -3.03 -22.42
C SER A 9 6.10 -2.87 -20.99
N PRO A 10 7.30 -2.31 -20.77
CA PRO A 10 7.79 -1.99 -19.43
C PRO A 10 6.91 -0.97 -18.73
N ALA A 11 6.55 -1.21 -17.46
CA ALA A 11 6.00 -0.18 -16.58
C ALA A 11 7.16 0.71 -16.11
N ARG A 12 7.14 1.98 -16.50
CA ARG A 12 8.26 2.93 -16.33
C ARG A 12 8.12 3.76 -15.08
N SER A 13 6.89 4.07 -14.70
CA SER A 13 6.57 4.80 -13.48
C SER A 13 5.27 4.25 -12.89
N GLY A 14 4.99 4.64 -11.65
CA GLY A 14 3.71 4.38 -11.05
C GLY A 14 3.72 4.60 -9.55
N THR A 15 2.54 4.52 -8.98
CA THR A 15 2.28 4.78 -7.57
C THR A 15 1.48 3.64 -6.99
N VAL A 16 1.96 3.09 -5.89
CA VAL A 16 1.19 2.22 -5.01
C VAL A 16 0.57 3.06 -3.90
N THR A 17 -0.71 2.80 -3.59
CA THR A 17 -1.44 3.43 -2.50
C THR A 17 -1.90 2.38 -1.52
N PHE A 18 -1.56 2.57 -0.25
CA PHE A 18 -1.97 1.76 0.88
C PHE A 18 -3.11 2.44 1.63
N ALA A 19 -4.13 1.69 2.00
CA ALA A 19 -5.16 2.09 2.94
C ALA A 19 -4.93 1.34 4.26
N THR A 20 -4.64 2.11 5.31
CA THR A 20 -4.48 1.63 6.67
C THR A 20 -5.71 2.02 7.48
N HIS A 21 -6.45 1.01 7.93
CA HIS A 21 -7.66 1.13 8.72
C HIS A 21 -7.29 1.14 10.20
N ILE A 22 -7.88 2.06 10.95
CA ILE A 22 -7.74 2.15 12.40
C ILE A 22 -9.01 1.54 12.99
N ILE A 23 -8.84 0.34 13.53
CA ILE A 23 -9.95 -0.46 14.05
C ILE A 23 -10.05 -0.23 15.55
N GLY A 24 -11.21 0.25 15.99
CA GLY A 24 -11.54 0.45 17.39
C GLY A 24 -11.73 -0.87 18.14
N ALA A 25 -11.81 -0.80 19.47
CA ALA A 25 -11.93 -1.98 20.34
C ALA A 25 -13.15 -2.88 20.05
N LEU A 26 -14.20 -2.32 19.42
CA LEU A 26 -15.41 -3.05 19.02
C LEU A 26 -15.35 -3.60 17.58
N GLY A 27 -14.21 -3.52 16.90
CA GLY A 27 -14.05 -3.95 15.50
C GLY A 27 -14.56 -2.95 14.47
N ILE A 28 -14.98 -1.76 14.89
CA ILE A 28 -15.47 -0.68 14.01
C ILE A 28 -14.28 0.00 13.35
N ASP A 29 -14.37 0.30 12.06
CA ASP A 29 -13.41 1.17 11.36
C ASP A 29 -13.69 2.63 11.74
N TRP A 30 -12.76 3.23 12.47
CA TRP A 30 -12.85 4.62 12.91
C TRP A 30 -12.24 5.59 11.91
N ALA A 31 -11.23 5.16 11.16
CA ALA A 31 -10.52 6.00 10.21
C ALA A 31 -9.69 5.17 9.23
N THR A 32 -9.69 5.58 7.97
CA THR A 32 -8.78 5.07 6.93
C THR A 32 -7.74 6.12 6.56
N ILE A 33 -6.46 5.80 6.75
CA ILE A 33 -5.33 6.64 6.34
C ILE A 33 -4.74 6.09 5.05
N ARG A 34 -4.62 6.95 4.03
CA ARG A 34 -4.01 6.58 2.75
C ARG A 34 -2.57 7.07 2.67
N SER A 35 -1.66 6.18 2.26
CA SER A 35 -0.25 6.48 2.02
C SER A 35 0.13 6.05 0.61
N SER A 36 0.73 6.95 -0.16
CA SER A 36 1.13 6.69 -1.55
C SER A 36 2.66 6.71 -1.66
N GLN A 37 3.21 5.71 -2.36
CA GLN A 37 4.65 5.55 -2.57
C GLN A 37 4.91 5.10 -4.02
N SER A 38 6.11 5.34 -4.53
CA SER A 38 6.45 4.96 -5.91
C SER A 38 6.54 3.44 -6.07
N LEU A 39 6.13 2.93 -7.24
CA LEU A 39 6.38 1.55 -7.64
C LEU A 39 7.89 1.31 -7.84
N PRO A 40 8.38 0.05 -7.72
CA PRO A 40 9.79 -0.28 -7.90
C PRO A 40 10.13 -0.37 -9.40
N THR A 41 9.92 0.71 -10.14
CA THR A 41 10.08 0.78 -11.59
C THR A 41 11.54 1.02 -12.01
N PRO A 42 11.91 0.73 -13.27
CA PRO A 42 11.10 0.07 -14.30
C PRO A 42 10.88 -1.42 -14.02
N ILE A 43 9.67 -1.92 -14.34
CA ILE A 43 9.33 -3.36 -14.34
C ILE A 43 9.14 -3.79 -15.80
N ALA A 44 10.10 -4.54 -16.33
CA ALA A 44 10.05 -5.02 -17.71
C ALA A 44 8.81 -5.89 -17.98
N ALA A 45 8.40 -5.99 -19.25
CA ALA A 45 7.29 -6.84 -19.67
C ALA A 45 7.51 -8.30 -19.20
N GLY A 46 6.51 -8.90 -18.57
CA GLY A 46 6.58 -10.26 -18.02
C GLY A 46 7.41 -10.42 -16.74
N ALA A 47 8.11 -9.37 -16.30
CA ALA A 47 8.98 -9.43 -15.14
C ALA A 47 8.23 -9.22 -13.81
N THR A 48 8.88 -9.67 -12.75
CA THR A 48 8.42 -9.54 -11.37
C THR A 48 9.45 -8.76 -10.57
N ARG A 49 8.99 -7.86 -9.69
CA ARG A 49 9.83 -7.16 -8.71
C ARG A 49 9.16 -7.15 -7.34
N SER A 50 9.98 -7.26 -6.30
CA SER A 50 9.51 -7.19 -4.92
C SER A 50 10.15 -6.00 -4.22
N GLU A 51 9.35 -5.32 -3.40
CA GLU A 51 9.77 -4.16 -2.62
C GLU A 51 9.09 -4.20 -1.25
N THR A 52 9.74 -3.65 -0.24
CA THR A 52 9.20 -3.54 1.11
C THR A 52 8.93 -2.08 1.42
N TYR A 53 7.67 -1.77 1.74
CA TYR A 53 7.24 -0.40 2.02
C TYR A 53 7.04 -0.20 3.51
N THR A 54 7.53 0.91 4.02
CA THR A 54 7.20 1.37 5.36
C THR A 54 5.98 2.27 5.27
N VAL A 55 4.92 1.95 5.99
CA VAL A 55 3.70 2.77 6.09
C VAL A 55 3.56 3.22 7.53
N CYS A 56 3.55 4.53 7.73
CA CYS A 56 3.46 5.13 9.05
C CYS A 56 2.04 5.62 9.32
N VAL A 57 1.61 5.50 10.57
CA VAL A 57 0.43 6.15 11.12
C VAL A 57 0.88 6.90 12.37
N GLU A 58 0.40 8.13 12.56
CA GLU A 58 0.74 8.89 13.76
C GLU A 58 0.16 8.19 15.00
N SER A 59 0.99 8.00 16.03
CA SER A 59 0.65 7.20 17.21
C SER A 59 -0.61 7.67 17.94
N TRP A 60 -0.87 8.98 17.98
CA TRP A 60 -2.06 9.54 18.62
C TRP A 60 -3.38 9.12 17.93
N ARG A 61 -3.32 8.66 16.68
CA ARG A 61 -4.48 8.13 15.95
C ARG A 61 -4.83 6.71 16.34
N VAL A 62 -3.98 6.01 17.09
CA VAL A 62 -4.20 4.64 17.55
C VAL A 62 -4.18 4.60 19.09
N PRO A 63 -5.24 5.08 19.76
CA PRO A 63 -5.39 4.97 21.21
C PRO A 63 -5.33 3.51 21.71
N LEU A 64 -5.14 3.36 23.02
CA LEU A 64 -5.17 2.06 23.70
C LEU A 64 -6.47 1.31 23.38
N GLY A 65 -6.35 0.02 23.07
CA GLY A 65 -7.46 -0.84 22.66
C GLY A 65 -7.82 -0.76 21.17
N MET A 66 -7.18 0.13 20.41
CA MET A 66 -7.28 0.15 18.95
C MET A 66 -6.09 -0.56 18.30
N ARG A 67 -6.24 -0.90 17.01
CA ARG A 67 -5.18 -1.50 16.20
C ARG A 67 -5.25 -1.01 14.76
N VAL A 68 -4.16 -1.19 14.02
CA VAL A 68 -4.10 -0.87 12.60
C VAL A 68 -4.22 -2.14 11.75
N GLU A 69 -4.87 -2.02 10.61
CA GLU A 69 -4.91 -3.04 9.58
C GLU A 69 -4.67 -2.41 8.20
N THR A 70 -3.64 -2.86 7.48
CA THR A 70 -3.41 -2.43 6.10
C THR A 70 -3.94 -3.52 5.16
N GLN A 71 -5.10 -3.27 4.54
CA GLN A 71 -5.77 -4.25 3.68
C GLN A 71 -5.97 -3.75 2.23
N GLY A 72 -6.15 -2.44 2.03
CA GLY A 72 -6.32 -1.88 0.69
C GLY A 72 -4.97 -1.55 0.05
N VAL A 73 -4.59 -2.26 -1.01
CA VAL A 73 -3.44 -1.90 -1.84
C VAL A 73 -3.91 -1.73 -3.28
N SER A 74 -3.68 -0.54 -3.84
CA SER A 74 -3.91 -0.28 -5.25
C SER A 74 -2.65 0.25 -5.90
N ALA A 75 -2.46 -0.05 -7.18
CA ALA A 75 -1.32 0.45 -7.95
C ALA A 75 -1.83 1.03 -9.27
N VAL A 76 -1.23 2.14 -9.69
CA VAL A 76 -1.43 2.76 -11.00
C VAL A 76 -0.07 2.96 -11.63
N TRP A 77 0.07 2.68 -12.92
CA TRP A 77 1.35 2.70 -13.64
C TRP A 77 1.19 3.21 -15.07
N GLU A 78 2.32 3.64 -15.65
CA GLU A 78 2.49 4.06 -17.04
C GLU A 78 3.69 3.36 -17.69
#